data_AF-A0A840VBW5-F1
#
_entry.id   AF-A0A840VBW5-F1
#
_cell.length_a   1.000
_cell.length_b   1.000
_cell.length_c   1.000
_cell.angle_alpha   90.00
_cell.angle_beta   90.00
_cell.angle_gamma   90.00
#
_symmetry.space_group_name_H-M   'P 1'
#
loop_
_entity.id
_entity.type
_entity.pdbx_description
1 polymer ?
#
loop_
_entity_poly.entity_id
_entity_poly.type
_entity_poly.pdbx_seq_one_letter_code
_entity_poly.pdbx_strand_id
1 'polypeptide(L)'
;MSEEDMISLRPRRHGWWAIPVNPIFRRYACSRLRLRGGGVGVFLAVLGAGFLFALCRSIGFNRTDYDPMDAERTPLIPLMVLQCVILFALGTAQVAGGMTGERDEGVIDYQRLLPMSPLAKVLGFLFGLPVREWAMFAVTFPFSLWGLVKGGVDPVVWMRLYAVLISSALLYHFTGLVTGMVVKNRRWAFLTSIGLVFGLYTVVPQLAKLGLVTFKYLTIVPIFEESLPSLLPEVPASMVKLSQRWLPTVKFFNLDFSEAWFTVFSQLGLMLTFLRMLCRRWERTESHLLGKTWATGFFIWIQVLLLGTALPEIGTGGLFPSRGMGRLIPMMPDRAPEKFEAVWLSGIYGLFSLVLLYGFALMVTPSPDRQLAGWRRAVKQGRSRLPWSGDAATSFGWIGIMALAGATAWFVFTQRVVESDWFPGQVVPQSVAGWMVGLLLALAWGFQALLELHGRRAVFMAAILVGAVPLMVGAVLGSISDSWWPTAVWVMGASPMTLPVYAAGSLLQIAELPASVARAVPRACAFWGMLAGFAAVWGAVSLRASRQRMAQIMLESGEKE
;
A
#
# COMPACT_ATOMS: atom_id res chain seq x y z
N MET A 1 24.64 31.44 -41.17
CA MET A 1 23.58 30.70 -40.47
C MET A 1 22.58 31.73 -40.03
N SER A 2 21.36 31.71 -40.57
CA SER A 2 20.39 32.79 -40.36
C SER A 2 19.81 32.73 -38.94
N GLU A 3 19.31 33.86 -38.43
CA GLU A 3 18.67 33.93 -37.10
C GLU A 3 17.42 33.02 -37.03
N GLU A 4 16.77 32.75 -38.16
CA GLU A 4 15.68 31.79 -38.30
C GLU A 4 16.14 30.32 -38.15
N ASP A 5 17.33 29.97 -38.66
CA ASP A 5 17.93 28.64 -38.45
C ASP A 5 18.25 28.38 -36.98
N MET A 6 18.66 29.42 -36.24
CA MET A 6 18.90 29.36 -34.80
C MET A 6 17.61 29.19 -33.96
N ILE A 7 16.48 29.73 -34.42
CA ILE A 7 15.18 29.55 -33.75
C ILE A 7 14.66 28.11 -33.93
N SER A 8 14.98 27.45 -35.05
CA SER A 8 14.63 26.04 -35.31
C SER A 8 15.36 25.02 -34.42
N LEU A 9 16.50 25.41 -33.84
CA LEU A 9 17.32 24.59 -32.95
C LEU A 9 16.91 24.66 -31.48
N ARG A 10 15.74 25.24 -31.15
CA ARG A 10 15.15 24.98 -29.83
C ARG A 10 14.85 23.48 -29.78
N PRO A 11 15.48 22.70 -28.88
CA PRO A 11 15.17 21.28 -28.76
C PRO A 11 13.67 21.17 -28.51
N ARG A 12 12.93 20.57 -29.46
CA ARG A 12 11.50 20.27 -29.29
C ARG A 12 11.38 19.40 -28.04
N ARG A 13 11.13 20.03 -26.90
CA ARG A 13 10.86 19.35 -25.64
C ARG A 13 9.70 18.41 -25.94
N HIS A 14 9.97 17.12 -25.87
CA HIS A 14 8.94 16.13 -26.14
C HIS A 14 7.82 16.32 -25.11
N GLY A 15 6.62 16.62 -25.61
CA GLY A 15 5.44 16.74 -24.77
C GLY A 15 5.22 15.42 -24.01
N TRP A 16 4.98 15.50 -22.71
CA TRP A 16 4.71 14.33 -21.88
C TRP A 16 3.44 13.58 -22.33
N TRP A 17 2.53 14.27 -23.01
CA TRP A 17 1.30 13.73 -23.60
C TRP A 17 1.53 12.94 -24.90
N ALA A 18 2.66 13.15 -25.59
CA ALA A 18 2.90 12.59 -26.92
C ALA A 18 3.61 11.23 -26.84
N ILE A 19 2.98 10.25 -26.16
CA ILE A 19 3.54 8.91 -25.93
C ILE A 19 4.00 8.20 -27.23
N PRO A 20 3.25 8.22 -28.35
CA PRO A 20 3.65 7.51 -29.57
C PRO A 20 4.96 8.01 -30.22
N VAL A 21 5.35 9.25 -29.95
CA VAL A 21 6.61 9.84 -30.43
C VAL A 21 7.70 9.83 -29.35
N ASN A 22 7.40 9.34 -28.15
CA ASN A 22 8.37 9.21 -27.07
C ASN A 22 9.44 8.17 -27.46
N PRO A 23 10.74 8.53 -27.46
CA PRO A 23 11.81 7.64 -27.93
C PRO A 23 11.97 6.40 -27.04
N ILE A 24 11.70 6.52 -25.72
CA ILE A 24 11.74 5.38 -24.80
C ILE A 24 10.62 4.41 -25.15
N PHE A 25 9.39 4.91 -25.33
CA PHE A 25 8.26 4.08 -25.75
C PHE A 25 8.53 3.40 -27.10
N ARG A 26 8.98 4.16 -28.11
CA ARG A 26 9.31 3.63 -29.44
C ARG A 26 10.39 2.54 -29.39
N ARG A 27 11.45 2.75 -28.60
CA ARG A 27 12.50 1.74 -28.41
C ARG A 27 11.91 0.41 -27.94
N TYR A 28 11.03 0.44 -26.94
CA TYR A 28 10.42 -0.78 -26.43
C TYR A 28 9.33 -1.35 -27.34
N ALA A 29 8.53 -0.52 -28.00
CA ALA A 29 7.59 -0.99 -29.00
C ALA A 29 8.33 -1.74 -30.12
N CYS A 30 9.40 -1.16 -30.67
CA CYS A 30 10.19 -1.77 -31.74
C CYS A 30 11.01 -2.99 -31.31
N SER A 31 11.38 -3.12 -30.02
CA SER A 31 12.16 -4.25 -29.53
C SER A 31 11.27 -5.40 -29.04
N ARG A 32 10.18 -5.10 -28.32
CA ARG A 32 9.31 -6.09 -27.68
C ARG A 32 8.16 -6.58 -28.57
N LEU A 33 7.72 -5.80 -29.56
CA LEU A 33 6.68 -6.22 -30.51
C LEU A 33 7.23 -6.91 -31.77
N ARG A 34 8.53 -7.23 -31.82
CA ARG A 34 9.12 -7.99 -32.94
C ARG A 34 8.47 -9.36 -33.07
N LEU A 35 8.33 -9.88 -34.30
CA LEU A 35 7.72 -11.18 -34.61
C LEU A 35 8.20 -12.33 -33.70
N ARG A 36 9.52 -12.47 -33.49
CA ARG A 36 10.08 -13.56 -32.67
C ARG A 36 9.70 -13.51 -31.18
N GLY A 37 9.50 -12.32 -30.61
CA GLY A 37 9.22 -12.14 -29.18
C GLY A 37 7.79 -11.73 -28.87
N GLY A 38 7.31 -10.69 -29.55
CA GLY A 38 5.93 -10.19 -29.45
C GLY A 38 4.93 -11.08 -30.17
N GLY A 39 5.28 -11.57 -31.37
CA GLY A 39 4.40 -12.44 -32.16
C GLY A 39 4.06 -13.75 -31.44
N VAL A 40 5.06 -14.40 -30.82
CA VAL A 40 4.82 -15.60 -30.00
C VAL A 40 3.92 -15.32 -28.81
N GLY A 41 4.15 -14.21 -28.09
CA GLY A 41 3.31 -13.84 -26.94
C GLY A 41 1.86 -13.55 -27.34
N VAL A 42 1.66 -12.82 -28.43
CA VAL A 42 0.33 -12.54 -29.00
C VAL A 42 -0.34 -13.83 -29.46
N PHE A 43 0.38 -14.71 -30.15
CA PHE A 43 -0.13 -16.01 -30.58
C PHE A 43 -0.59 -16.87 -29.40
N LEU A 44 0.22 -16.98 -28.35
CA LEU A 44 -0.15 -17.70 -27.13
C LEU A 44 -1.36 -17.08 -26.43
N ALA A 45 -1.47 -15.75 -26.42
CA ALA A 45 -2.62 -15.06 -25.85
C ALA A 45 -3.90 -15.35 -26.63
N VAL A 46 -3.84 -15.34 -27.98
CA VAL A 46 -4.98 -15.69 -28.84
C VAL A 46 -5.37 -17.15 -28.69
N LEU A 47 -4.41 -18.08 -28.69
CA LEU A 47 -4.68 -19.49 -28.46
C LEU A 47 -5.31 -19.74 -27.09
N GLY A 48 -4.74 -19.17 -26.03
CA GLY A 48 -5.26 -19.31 -24.67
C GLY A 48 -6.66 -18.73 -24.52
N ALA A 49 -6.89 -17.50 -25.03
CA ALA A 49 -8.19 -16.87 -24.99
C ALA A 49 -9.23 -17.61 -25.85
N GLY A 50 -8.86 -18.01 -27.08
CA GLY A 50 -9.73 -18.77 -27.97
C GLY A 50 -10.11 -20.13 -27.40
N PHE A 51 -9.15 -20.85 -26.81
CA PHE A 51 -9.40 -22.10 -26.13
C PHE A 51 -10.34 -21.92 -24.93
N LEU A 52 -10.05 -20.98 -24.02
CA LEU A 52 -10.91 -20.71 -22.86
C LEU A 52 -12.31 -20.29 -23.29
N PHE A 53 -12.42 -19.42 -24.29
CA PHE A 53 -13.69 -18.96 -24.83
C PHE A 53 -14.49 -20.13 -25.39
N ALA A 54 -13.92 -20.92 -26.32
CA ALA A 54 -14.62 -22.03 -26.96
C ALA A 54 -15.00 -23.14 -25.96
N LEU A 55 -14.08 -23.51 -25.06
CA LEU A 55 -14.31 -24.53 -24.05
C LEU A 55 -15.43 -24.12 -23.09
N CYS A 56 -15.32 -22.94 -22.45
CA CYS A 56 -16.28 -22.50 -21.45
C CYS A 56 -17.65 -22.24 -22.07
N ARG A 57 -17.68 -21.67 -23.28
CA ARG A 57 -18.90 -21.50 -24.06
C ARG A 57 -19.55 -22.84 -24.41
N SER A 58 -18.78 -23.82 -24.92
CA SER A 58 -19.32 -25.15 -25.23
C SER A 58 -19.87 -25.85 -23.99
N ILE A 59 -19.19 -25.72 -22.84
CA ILE A 59 -19.71 -26.22 -21.55
C ILE A 59 -21.04 -25.55 -21.21
N GLY A 60 -21.14 -24.23 -21.39
CA GLY A 60 -22.37 -23.45 -21.17
C GLY A 60 -23.53 -23.93 -22.03
N PHE A 61 -23.32 -24.12 -23.34
CA PHE A 61 -24.36 -24.60 -24.26
C PHE A 61 -24.76 -26.07 -24.02
N ASN A 62 -23.88 -26.87 -23.42
CA ASN A 62 -24.18 -28.26 -23.09
C ASN A 62 -24.92 -28.42 -21.74
N ARG A 63 -25.15 -27.33 -21.00
CA ARG A 63 -25.98 -27.36 -19.79
C ARG A 63 -27.44 -27.18 -20.18
N THR A 64 -28.28 -28.12 -19.77
CA THR A 64 -29.72 -28.14 -20.05
C THR A 64 -30.47 -26.96 -19.44
N ASP A 65 -29.92 -26.36 -18.39
CA ASP A 65 -30.60 -25.36 -17.57
C ASP A 65 -30.22 -23.92 -17.96
N TYR A 66 -29.41 -23.74 -19.00
CA TYR A 66 -28.87 -22.44 -19.40
C TYR A 66 -29.59 -21.90 -20.64
N ASP A 67 -30.03 -20.65 -20.57
CA ASP A 67 -30.45 -19.91 -21.76
C ASP A 67 -29.23 -19.61 -22.67
N PRO A 68 -29.38 -19.43 -23.99
CA PRO A 68 -28.27 -19.09 -24.88
C PRO A 68 -27.49 -17.85 -24.44
N MET A 69 -28.14 -16.86 -23.80
CA MET A 69 -27.46 -15.69 -23.25
C MET A 69 -26.51 -16.05 -22.09
N ASP A 70 -26.93 -16.99 -21.24
CA ASP A 70 -26.16 -17.46 -20.09
C ASP A 70 -24.96 -18.32 -20.49
N ALA A 71 -25.11 -19.11 -21.56
CA ALA A 71 -24.00 -19.82 -22.17
C ALA A 71 -22.91 -18.86 -22.71
N GLU A 72 -23.30 -17.69 -23.23
CA GLU A 72 -22.39 -16.65 -23.72
C GLU A 72 -21.65 -15.90 -22.59
N ARG A 73 -22.20 -15.86 -21.37
CA ARG A 73 -21.57 -15.26 -20.18
C ARG A 73 -20.51 -16.17 -19.54
N THR A 74 -20.67 -17.48 -19.66
CA THR A 74 -19.78 -18.49 -19.06
C THR A 74 -18.26 -18.27 -19.30
N PRO A 75 -17.77 -17.88 -20.50
CA PRO A 75 -16.35 -17.63 -20.73
C PRO A 75 -15.79 -16.34 -20.09
N LEU A 76 -16.63 -15.43 -19.60
CA LEU A 76 -16.19 -14.09 -19.17
C LEU A 76 -15.22 -14.13 -17.99
N ILE A 77 -15.50 -14.92 -16.95
CA ILE A 77 -14.66 -14.98 -15.75
C ILE A 77 -13.27 -15.57 -16.07
N PRO A 78 -13.14 -16.75 -16.71
CA PRO A 78 -11.83 -17.29 -17.09
C PRO A 78 -11.02 -16.36 -17.99
N LEU A 79 -11.66 -15.69 -18.95
CA LEU A 79 -11.01 -14.70 -19.81
C LEU A 79 -10.49 -13.50 -19.02
N MET A 80 -11.29 -12.99 -18.08
CA MET A 80 -10.87 -11.88 -17.24
C MET A 80 -9.72 -12.28 -16.30
N VAL A 81 -9.71 -13.51 -15.77
CA VAL A 81 -8.58 -14.04 -15.00
C VAL A 81 -7.31 -14.08 -15.87
N LEU A 82 -7.41 -14.58 -17.11
CA LEU A 82 -6.28 -14.56 -18.05
C LEU A 82 -5.77 -13.12 -18.29
N GLN A 83 -6.68 -12.17 -18.53
CA GLN A 83 -6.35 -10.76 -18.71
C GLN A 83 -5.65 -10.15 -17.47
N CYS A 84 -6.13 -10.47 -16.27
CA CYS A 84 -5.51 -10.07 -15.01
C CYS A 84 -4.11 -10.66 -14.87
N VAL A 85 -3.89 -11.93 -15.20
CA VAL A 85 -2.55 -12.55 -15.19
C VAL A 85 -1.60 -11.84 -16.16
N ILE A 86 -2.07 -11.53 -17.38
CA ILE A 86 -1.27 -10.83 -18.39
C ILE A 86 -0.87 -9.42 -17.90
N LEU A 87 -1.82 -8.61 -17.44
CA LEU A 87 -1.53 -7.22 -17.08
C LEU A 87 -0.93 -7.07 -15.68
N PHE A 88 -1.49 -7.75 -14.67
CA PHE A 88 -1.11 -7.57 -13.27
C PHE A 88 0.18 -8.31 -12.94
N ALA A 89 0.29 -9.60 -13.30
CA ALA A 89 1.47 -10.38 -12.97
C ALA A 89 2.59 -10.17 -14.01
N LEU A 90 2.34 -10.52 -15.27
CA LEU A 90 3.38 -10.46 -16.30
C LEU A 90 3.79 -9.01 -16.58
N GLY A 91 2.83 -8.10 -16.79
CA GLY A 91 3.09 -6.68 -17.08
C GLY A 91 3.94 -6.03 -15.99
N THR A 92 3.55 -6.16 -14.72
CA THR A 92 4.28 -5.59 -13.59
C THR A 92 5.69 -6.17 -13.46
N ALA A 93 5.84 -7.48 -13.61
CA ALA A 93 7.13 -8.15 -13.52
C ALA A 93 8.08 -7.70 -14.66
N GLN A 94 7.56 -7.49 -15.86
CA GLN A 94 8.33 -6.93 -16.98
C GLN A 94 8.73 -5.48 -16.76
N VAL A 95 7.86 -4.67 -16.17
CA VAL A 95 8.17 -3.28 -15.80
C VAL A 95 9.30 -3.24 -14.78
N ALA A 96 9.21 -4.02 -13.71
CA ALA A 96 10.25 -4.05 -12.68
C ALA A 96 11.57 -4.60 -13.21
N GLY A 97 11.53 -5.76 -13.89
CA GLY A 97 12.72 -6.42 -14.42
C GLY A 97 13.38 -5.63 -15.56
N GLY A 98 12.59 -4.95 -16.39
CA GLY A 98 13.09 -4.07 -17.44
C GLY A 98 13.74 -2.81 -16.89
N MET A 99 13.15 -2.19 -15.88
CA MET A 99 13.72 -1.02 -15.22
C MET A 99 15.06 -1.35 -14.52
N THR A 100 15.17 -2.52 -13.87
CA THR A 100 16.47 -2.98 -13.34
C THR A 100 17.48 -3.25 -14.45
N GLY A 101 17.05 -3.80 -15.59
CA GLY A 101 17.94 -4.04 -16.73
C GLY A 101 18.57 -2.76 -17.25
N GLU A 102 17.76 -1.70 -17.41
CA GLU A 102 18.28 -0.38 -17.83
C GLU A 102 19.26 0.23 -16.85
N ARG A 103 19.09 -0.07 -15.56
CA ARG A 103 20.02 0.35 -14.52
C ARG A 103 21.33 -0.42 -14.60
N ASP A 104 21.24 -1.74 -14.70
CA ASP A 104 22.40 -2.65 -14.74
C ASP A 104 23.25 -2.40 -16.00
N GLU A 105 22.60 -2.06 -17.12
CA GLU A 105 23.24 -1.67 -18.38
C GLU A 105 23.75 -0.22 -18.39
N GLY A 106 23.53 0.57 -17.32
CA GLY A 106 23.93 1.98 -17.23
C GLY A 106 23.15 2.94 -18.13
N VAL A 107 22.11 2.46 -18.82
CA VAL A 107 21.32 3.23 -19.79
C VAL A 107 20.55 4.37 -19.11
N ILE A 108 20.18 4.21 -17.84
CA ILE A 108 19.51 5.26 -17.06
C ILE A 108 20.32 6.56 -17.03
N ASP A 109 21.65 6.50 -16.92
CA ASP A 109 22.49 7.69 -16.85
C ASP A 109 22.57 8.42 -18.18
N TYR A 110 22.65 7.68 -19.29
CA TYR A 110 22.53 8.25 -20.63
C TYR A 110 21.15 8.91 -20.85
N GLN A 111 20.09 8.24 -20.42
CA GLN A 111 18.73 8.77 -20.57
C GLN A 111 18.49 10.01 -19.72
N ARG A 112 19.25 10.24 -18.63
CA ARG A 112 19.18 11.50 -17.88
C ARG A 112 19.63 12.70 -18.71
N LEU A 113 20.60 12.51 -19.61
CA LEU A 113 21.12 13.55 -20.50
C LEU A 113 20.15 13.90 -21.63
N LEU A 114 19.21 13.02 -21.97
CA LEU A 114 18.20 13.30 -22.99
C LEU A 114 17.34 14.52 -22.59
N PRO A 115 17.07 15.46 -23.52
CA PRO A 115 16.31 16.69 -23.27
C PRO A 115 14.79 16.42 -23.14
N MET A 116 14.43 15.52 -22.24
CA MET A 116 13.06 15.12 -21.91
C MET A 116 12.78 15.45 -20.44
N SER A 117 11.55 15.85 -20.15
CA SER A 117 11.13 16.02 -18.76
C SER A 117 11.13 14.67 -18.02
N PRO A 118 11.35 14.67 -16.69
CA PRO A 118 11.24 13.46 -15.87
C PRO A 118 9.90 12.73 -16.06
N LEU A 119 8.81 13.48 -16.17
CA LEU A 119 7.47 12.93 -16.44
C LEU A 119 7.42 12.18 -17.77
N ALA A 120 7.94 12.76 -18.86
CA ALA A 120 7.99 12.10 -20.16
C ALA A 120 8.84 10.81 -20.12
N LYS A 121 9.93 10.80 -19.34
CA LYS A 121 10.74 9.59 -19.15
C LYS A 121 9.94 8.50 -18.43
N VAL A 122 9.29 8.85 -17.32
CA VAL A 122 8.47 7.91 -16.54
C VAL A 122 7.33 7.33 -17.38
N LEU A 123 6.57 8.16 -18.10
CA LEU A 123 5.48 7.67 -18.96
C LEU A 123 5.99 6.80 -20.11
N GLY A 124 7.15 7.15 -20.69
CA GLY A 124 7.80 6.33 -21.71
C GLY A 124 8.12 4.92 -21.22
N PHE A 125 8.61 4.78 -19.99
CA PHE A 125 8.85 3.48 -19.36
C PHE A 125 7.56 2.76 -18.94
N LEU A 126 6.61 3.50 -18.35
CA LEU A 126 5.34 2.95 -17.86
C LEU A 126 4.58 2.21 -18.96
N PHE A 127 4.48 2.80 -20.15
CA PHE A 127 3.79 2.19 -21.28
C PHE A 127 4.71 1.37 -22.18
N GLY A 128 5.99 1.73 -22.27
CA GLY A 128 6.96 1.05 -23.13
C GLY A 128 7.35 -0.32 -22.61
N LEU A 129 7.69 -0.43 -21.32
CA LEU A 129 8.15 -1.70 -20.75
C LEU A 129 7.12 -2.82 -20.89
N PRO A 130 5.83 -2.65 -20.52
CA PRO A 130 4.82 -3.70 -20.65
C PRO A 130 4.09 -3.68 -22.00
N VAL A 131 4.62 -3.04 -23.04
CA VAL A 131 3.90 -2.84 -24.33
C VAL A 131 3.43 -4.15 -24.96
N ARG A 132 4.22 -5.22 -24.81
CA ARG A 132 3.85 -6.56 -25.29
C ARG A 132 2.67 -7.12 -24.51
N GLU A 133 2.65 -6.96 -23.20
CA GLU A 133 1.57 -7.43 -22.34
C GLU A 133 0.27 -6.65 -22.61
N TRP A 134 0.36 -5.35 -22.92
CA TRP A 134 -0.77 -4.57 -23.44
C TRP A 134 -1.28 -5.09 -24.78
N ALA A 135 -0.38 -5.46 -25.71
CA ALA A 135 -0.78 -6.06 -26.99
C ALA A 135 -1.45 -7.43 -26.79
N MET A 136 -0.91 -8.28 -25.90
CA MET A 136 -1.51 -9.56 -25.51
C MET A 136 -2.91 -9.36 -24.92
N PHE A 137 -3.08 -8.41 -24.00
CA PHE A 137 -4.39 -8.06 -23.45
C PHE A 137 -5.36 -7.63 -24.57
N ALA A 138 -4.93 -6.73 -25.45
CA ALA A 138 -5.76 -6.19 -26.52
C ALA A 138 -6.29 -7.30 -27.46
N VAL A 139 -5.51 -8.32 -27.78
CA VAL A 139 -5.96 -9.44 -28.63
C VAL A 139 -6.89 -10.43 -27.91
N THR A 140 -6.90 -10.45 -26.57
CA THR A 140 -7.90 -11.23 -25.81
C THR A 140 -9.24 -10.52 -25.71
N PHE A 141 -9.26 -9.18 -25.83
CA PHE A 141 -10.45 -8.37 -25.62
C PHE A 141 -11.62 -8.70 -26.56
N PRO A 142 -11.42 -9.00 -27.87
CA PRO A 142 -12.53 -9.39 -28.76
C PRO A 142 -13.34 -10.60 -28.26
N PHE A 143 -12.71 -11.58 -27.60
CA PHE A 143 -13.40 -12.75 -27.04
C PHE A 143 -14.29 -12.34 -25.85
N SER A 144 -13.78 -11.50 -24.95
CA SER A 144 -14.56 -10.95 -23.85
C SER A 144 -15.69 -10.06 -24.36
N LEU A 145 -15.41 -9.19 -25.33
CA LEU A 145 -16.39 -8.30 -25.92
C LEU A 145 -17.55 -9.08 -26.57
N TRP A 146 -17.25 -10.20 -27.24
CA TRP A 146 -18.29 -11.08 -27.76
C TRP A 146 -19.21 -11.58 -26.64
N GLY A 147 -18.64 -12.17 -25.58
CA GLY A 147 -19.42 -12.71 -24.46
C GLY A 147 -20.23 -11.63 -23.73
N LEU A 148 -19.69 -10.41 -23.62
CA LEU A 148 -20.38 -9.27 -22.99
C LEU A 148 -21.59 -8.83 -23.83
N VAL A 149 -21.40 -8.66 -25.14
CA VAL A 149 -22.46 -8.19 -26.04
C VAL A 149 -23.53 -9.27 -26.23
N LYS A 150 -23.14 -10.52 -26.49
CA LYS A 150 -24.08 -11.63 -26.72
C LYS A 150 -24.71 -12.17 -25.45
N GLY A 151 -24.01 -12.09 -24.32
CA GLY A 151 -24.57 -12.35 -23.01
C GLY A 151 -25.47 -11.23 -22.49
N GLY A 152 -25.66 -10.13 -23.24
CA GLY A 152 -26.53 -9.02 -22.81
C GLY A 152 -26.10 -8.38 -21.50
N VAL A 153 -24.80 -8.30 -21.24
CA VAL A 153 -24.25 -7.63 -20.05
C VAL A 153 -24.34 -6.12 -20.27
N ASP A 154 -24.89 -5.40 -19.28
CA ASP A 154 -25.04 -3.94 -19.35
C ASP A 154 -23.68 -3.25 -19.67
N PRO A 155 -23.62 -2.41 -20.72
CA PRO A 155 -22.48 -1.58 -21.06
C PRO A 155 -21.84 -0.86 -19.87
N VAL A 156 -22.65 -0.31 -18.97
CA VAL A 156 -22.17 0.45 -17.81
C VAL A 156 -21.35 -0.44 -16.88
N VAL A 157 -21.79 -1.68 -16.67
CA VAL A 157 -21.13 -2.63 -15.76
C VAL A 157 -19.75 -3.01 -16.28
N TRP A 158 -19.65 -3.45 -17.53
CA TRP A 158 -18.36 -3.90 -18.05
C TRP A 158 -17.41 -2.74 -18.36
N MET A 159 -17.91 -1.55 -18.73
CA MET A 159 -17.05 -0.36 -18.86
C MET A 159 -16.40 0.02 -17.52
N ARG A 160 -17.15 -0.01 -16.42
CA ARG A 160 -16.61 0.24 -15.07
C ARG A 160 -15.57 -0.82 -14.67
N LEU A 161 -15.88 -2.09 -14.91
CA LEU A 161 -14.98 -3.20 -14.62
C LEU A 161 -13.64 -3.05 -15.36
N TYR A 162 -13.67 -2.80 -16.67
CA TYR A 162 -12.45 -2.61 -17.47
C TYR A 162 -11.72 -1.30 -17.15
N ALA A 163 -12.43 -0.22 -16.79
CA ALA A 163 -11.80 1.00 -16.33
C ALA A 163 -10.97 0.76 -15.05
N VAL A 164 -11.53 0.02 -14.09
CA VAL A 164 -10.84 -0.35 -12.84
C VAL A 164 -9.73 -1.38 -13.08
N LEU A 165 -9.92 -2.30 -14.02
CA LEU A 165 -8.87 -3.23 -14.45
C LEU A 165 -7.66 -2.47 -14.98
N ILE A 166 -7.89 -1.50 -15.87
CA ILE A 166 -6.83 -0.67 -16.46
C ILE A 166 -6.15 0.19 -15.39
N SER A 167 -6.92 0.83 -14.51
CA SER A 167 -6.33 1.63 -13.42
C SER A 167 -5.52 0.75 -12.46
N SER A 168 -6.01 -0.45 -12.11
CA SER A 168 -5.27 -1.41 -11.27
C SER A 168 -3.96 -1.84 -11.94
N ALA A 169 -4.00 -2.14 -13.25
CA ALA A 169 -2.80 -2.48 -14.02
C ALA A 169 -1.76 -1.35 -13.98
N LEU A 170 -2.20 -0.10 -14.21
CA LEU A 170 -1.32 1.06 -14.17
C LEU A 170 -0.71 1.26 -12.77
N LEU A 171 -1.50 1.11 -11.70
CA LEU A 171 -1.00 1.19 -10.33
C LEU A 171 0.11 0.16 -10.07
N TYR A 172 -0.09 -1.08 -10.52
CA TYR A 172 0.90 -2.13 -10.35
C TYR A 172 2.13 -1.86 -11.21
N HIS A 173 1.99 -1.41 -12.46
CA HIS A 173 3.12 -1.03 -13.31
C HIS A 173 3.93 0.11 -12.69
N PHE A 174 3.29 1.14 -12.12
CA PHE A 174 3.98 2.17 -11.32
C PHE A 174 4.76 1.57 -10.16
N THR A 175 4.16 0.61 -9.45
CA THR A 175 4.82 -0.08 -8.35
C THR A 175 6.02 -0.90 -8.84
N GLY A 176 5.90 -1.52 -10.02
CA GLY A 176 7.00 -2.20 -10.71
C GLY A 176 8.14 -1.25 -11.04
N LEU A 177 7.86 -0.03 -11.54
CA LEU A 177 8.88 0.98 -11.83
C LEU A 177 9.62 1.40 -10.55
N VAL A 178 8.88 1.67 -9.46
CA VAL A 178 9.48 2.02 -8.17
C VAL A 178 10.33 0.88 -7.65
N THR A 179 9.83 -0.36 -7.71
CA THR A 179 10.57 -1.57 -7.31
C THR A 179 11.85 -1.72 -8.12
N GLY A 180 11.80 -1.56 -9.43
CA GLY A 180 12.96 -1.65 -10.30
C GLY A 180 14.01 -0.55 -10.09
N MET A 181 13.63 0.57 -9.47
CA MET A 181 14.57 1.62 -9.05
C MET A 181 15.24 1.35 -7.70
N VAL A 182 14.60 0.55 -6.84
CA VAL A 182 15.05 0.28 -5.47
C VAL A 182 15.83 -1.03 -5.40
N VAL A 183 15.34 -2.08 -6.04
CA VAL A 183 15.94 -3.41 -6.00
C VAL A 183 17.14 -3.46 -6.94
N LYS A 184 18.28 -3.95 -6.42
CA LYS A 184 19.54 -4.02 -7.19
C LYS A 184 19.61 -5.17 -8.18
N ASN A 185 18.92 -6.27 -7.90
CA ASN A 185 19.02 -7.49 -8.70
C ASN A 185 17.74 -7.70 -9.51
N ARG A 186 17.88 -7.80 -10.83
CA ARG A 186 16.79 -8.03 -11.77
C ARG A 186 15.88 -9.21 -11.42
N ARG A 187 16.44 -10.36 -11.00
CA ARG A 187 15.64 -11.54 -10.64
C ARG A 187 14.78 -11.27 -9.42
N TRP A 188 15.34 -10.60 -8.42
CA TRP A 188 14.62 -10.24 -7.20
C TRP A 188 13.58 -9.14 -7.46
N ALA A 189 13.84 -8.18 -8.36
CA ALA A 189 12.85 -7.16 -8.73
C ALA A 189 11.63 -7.79 -9.41
N PHE A 190 11.88 -8.76 -10.30
CA PHE A 190 10.84 -9.55 -10.95
C PHE A 190 10.01 -10.35 -9.92
N LEU A 191 10.67 -11.16 -9.08
CA LEU A 191 9.99 -11.99 -8.07
C LEU A 191 9.25 -11.17 -7.02
N THR A 192 9.84 -10.07 -6.54
CA THR A 192 9.22 -9.17 -5.56
C THR A 192 7.95 -8.54 -6.13
N SER A 193 7.95 -8.20 -7.42
CA SER A 193 6.78 -7.61 -8.08
C SER A 193 5.63 -8.61 -8.21
N ILE A 194 5.91 -9.87 -8.56
CA ILE A 194 4.91 -10.93 -8.57
C ILE A 194 4.41 -11.23 -7.16
N GLY A 195 5.33 -11.36 -6.20
CA GLY A 195 5.02 -11.60 -4.79
C GLY A 195 4.15 -10.49 -4.19
N LEU A 196 4.37 -9.23 -4.60
CA LEU A 196 3.53 -8.12 -4.20
C LEU A 196 2.10 -8.24 -4.73
N VAL A 197 1.93 -8.52 -6.03
CA VAL A 197 0.59 -8.74 -6.62
C VAL A 197 -0.07 -9.91 -5.92
N PHE A 198 0.62 -11.03 -5.72
CA PHE A 198 0.08 -12.17 -4.99
C PHE A 198 -0.33 -11.81 -3.56
N GLY A 199 0.51 -11.09 -2.82
CA GLY A 199 0.20 -10.59 -1.48
C GLY A 199 -1.03 -9.68 -1.46
N LEU A 200 -1.19 -8.85 -2.49
CA LEU A 200 -2.36 -7.99 -2.64
C LEU A 200 -3.67 -8.78 -2.84
N TYR A 201 -3.63 -9.95 -3.50
CA TYR A 201 -4.84 -10.77 -3.70
C TYR A 201 -5.05 -11.83 -2.61
N THR A 202 -4.07 -12.06 -1.72
CA THR A 202 -4.16 -13.08 -0.65
C THR A 202 -4.18 -12.50 0.76
N VAL A 203 -3.32 -11.53 1.06
CA VAL A 203 -3.16 -10.93 2.39
C VAL A 203 -4.16 -9.80 2.61
N VAL A 204 -4.34 -8.91 1.64
CA VAL A 204 -5.23 -7.75 1.76
C VAL A 204 -6.69 -8.13 2.06
N PRO A 205 -7.28 -9.17 1.45
CA PRO A 205 -8.62 -9.63 1.85
C PRO A 205 -8.71 -10.01 3.33
N GLN A 206 -7.64 -10.53 3.93
CA GLN A 206 -7.61 -10.82 5.37
C GLN A 206 -7.47 -9.55 6.20
N LEU A 207 -6.67 -8.57 5.76
CA LEU A 207 -6.55 -7.27 6.42
C LEU A 207 -7.87 -6.48 6.39
N ALA A 208 -8.64 -6.59 5.30
CA ALA A 208 -9.95 -5.95 5.20
C ALA A 208 -10.92 -6.47 6.29
N LYS A 209 -10.86 -7.75 6.64
CA LYS A 209 -11.63 -8.34 7.75
C LYS A 209 -11.22 -7.81 9.13
N LEU A 210 -10.04 -7.18 9.24
CA LEU A 210 -9.52 -6.59 10.47
C LEU A 210 -9.75 -5.07 10.53
N GLY A 211 -10.63 -4.54 9.68
CA GLY A 211 -10.97 -3.12 9.62
C GLY A 211 -10.06 -2.26 8.76
N LEU A 212 -9.13 -2.86 8.02
CA LEU A 212 -8.28 -2.16 7.05
C LEU A 212 -8.91 -2.22 5.63
N VAL A 213 -10.20 -1.93 5.56
CA VAL A 213 -11.05 -2.10 4.36
C VAL A 213 -10.53 -1.31 3.15
N THR A 214 -9.89 -0.16 3.39
CA THR A 214 -9.29 0.68 2.33
C THR A 214 -8.41 -0.09 1.35
N PHE A 215 -7.67 -1.10 1.80
CA PHE A 215 -6.74 -1.81 0.92
C PHE A 215 -7.43 -2.67 -0.14
N LYS A 216 -8.70 -3.10 0.09
CA LYS A 216 -9.50 -3.82 -0.91
C LYS A 216 -9.62 -3.01 -2.20
N TYR A 217 -9.71 -1.68 -2.08
CA TYR A 217 -9.81 -0.72 -3.20
C TYR A 217 -8.49 -0.49 -3.96
N LEU A 218 -7.40 -1.17 -3.57
CA LEU A 218 -6.18 -1.24 -4.38
C LEU A 218 -6.24 -2.37 -5.42
N THR A 219 -7.34 -3.12 -5.45
CA THR A 219 -7.56 -4.27 -6.34
C THR A 219 -8.81 -4.04 -7.19
N ILE A 220 -9.00 -4.89 -8.21
CA ILE A 220 -10.25 -4.98 -8.96
C ILE A 220 -11.38 -5.66 -8.17
N VAL A 221 -11.05 -6.35 -7.06
CA VAL A 221 -11.97 -7.23 -6.34
C VAL A 221 -13.31 -6.57 -6.02
N PRO A 222 -13.40 -5.34 -5.45
CA PRO A 222 -14.69 -4.71 -5.14
C PRO A 222 -15.62 -4.64 -6.36
N ILE A 223 -15.09 -4.20 -7.51
CA ILE A 223 -15.89 -4.01 -8.74
C ILE A 223 -16.23 -5.31 -9.40
N PHE A 224 -15.31 -6.28 -9.35
CA PHE A 224 -15.58 -7.62 -9.82
C PHE A 224 -16.73 -8.25 -9.03
N GLU A 225 -16.70 -8.09 -7.72
CA GLU A 225 -17.72 -8.52 -6.78
C GLU A 225 -19.09 -7.83 -7.03
N GLU A 226 -19.11 -6.50 -7.20
CA GLU A 226 -20.30 -5.73 -7.59
C GLU A 226 -20.86 -6.18 -8.96
N SER A 227 -19.98 -6.49 -9.92
CA SER A 227 -20.36 -6.87 -11.29
C SER A 227 -20.71 -8.36 -11.42
N LEU A 228 -20.39 -9.19 -10.42
CA LEU A 228 -20.49 -10.64 -10.50
C LEU A 228 -21.91 -11.13 -10.84
N PRO A 229 -23.00 -10.59 -10.27
CA PRO A 229 -24.35 -11.02 -10.63
C PRO A 229 -24.69 -10.81 -12.11
N SER A 230 -24.16 -9.75 -12.73
CA SER A 230 -24.39 -9.45 -14.15
C SER A 230 -23.48 -10.26 -15.09
N LEU A 231 -22.38 -10.80 -14.55
CA LEU A 231 -21.41 -11.60 -15.31
C LEU A 231 -21.70 -13.11 -15.24
N LEU A 232 -22.44 -13.56 -14.22
CA LEU A 232 -22.80 -14.95 -14.08
C LEU A 232 -24.06 -15.28 -14.90
N PRO A 233 -24.17 -16.51 -15.42
CA PRO A 233 -25.45 -17.06 -15.86
C PRO A 233 -26.45 -17.05 -14.69
N GLU A 234 -27.76 -16.97 -14.94
CA GLU A 234 -28.78 -16.87 -13.88
C GLU A 234 -28.54 -17.92 -12.79
N VAL A 235 -28.07 -17.44 -11.63
CA VAL A 235 -27.67 -18.33 -10.54
C VAL A 235 -28.95 -18.75 -9.81
N PRO A 236 -29.15 -20.04 -9.47
CA PRO A 236 -30.25 -20.43 -8.60
C PRO A 236 -30.32 -19.51 -7.37
N ALA A 237 -31.52 -19.09 -6.97
CA ALA A 237 -31.76 -18.02 -6.00
C ALA A 237 -31.00 -18.19 -4.65
N SER A 238 -30.55 -19.41 -4.33
CA SER A 238 -29.67 -19.73 -3.20
C SER A 238 -28.26 -19.12 -3.31
N MET A 239 -27.68 -19.02 -4.51
CA MET A 239 -26.38 -18.41 -4.76
C MET A 239 -26.45 -16.89 -4.94
N VAL A 240 -27.58 -16.35 -5.43
CA VAL A 240 -27.84 -14.90 -5.45
C VAL A 240 -28.05 -14.36 -4.04
N LYS A 241 -28.76 -15.10 -3.18
CA LYS A 241 -28.84 -14.80 -1.74
C LYS A 241 -27.50 -14.95 -1.03
N LEU A 242 -26.63 -15.84 -1.51
CA LEU A 242 -25.24 -15.86 -1.08
C LEU A 242 -24.58 -14.54 -1.51
N SER A 243 -24.51 -14.22 -2.81
CA SER A 243 -23.78 -13.05 -3.36
C SER A 243 -24.23 -11.71 -2.80
N GLN A 244 -25.53 -11.45 -2.68
CA GLN A 244 -26.06 -10.19 -2.13
C GLN A 244 -25.74 -10.01 -0.64
N ARG A 245 -25.51 -11.10 0.11
CA ARG A 245 -25.12 -11.06 1.53
C ARG A 245 -23.61 -10.85 1.72
N TRP A 246 -22.81 -11.02 0.66
CA TRP A 246 -21.36 -10.75 0.62
C TRP A 246 -21.00 -9.31 0.20
N LEU A 247 -21.95 -8.54 -0.33
CA LEU A 247 -21.69 -7.27 -1.03
C LEU A 247 -22.40 -6.09 -0.35
N PRO A 248 -21.87 -5.57 0.77
CA PRO A 248 -22.34 -4.30 1.29
C PRO A 248 -21.92 -3.17 0.33
N THR A 249 -22.87 -2.31 -0.02
CA THR A 249 -22.61 -1.05 -0.74
C THR A 249 -21.64 -0.18 0.04
N VAL A 250 -20.61 0.32 -0.64
CA VAL A 250 -19.55 1.11 -0.02
C VAL A 250 -20.06 2.43 0.51
N LYS A 251 -19.87 2.61 1.81
CA LYS A 251 -20.06 3.88 2.49
C LYS A 251 -18.68 4.42 2.84
N PHE A 252 -18.33 5.60 2.35
CA PHE A 252 -17.15 6.34 2.79
C PHE A 252 -17.62 7.53 3.63
N PHE A 253 -17.38 7.53 4.94
CA PHE A 253 -18.02 8.47 5.87
C PHE A 253 -19.56 8.57 5.70
N ASN A 254 -20.23 7.45 5.42
CA ASN A 254 -21.67 7.41 5.11
C ASN A 254 -22.08 8.20 3.85
N LEU A 255 -21.12 8.59 3.01
CA LEU A 255 -21.38 9.06 1.67
C LEU A 255 -21.44 7.84 0.73
N ASP A 256 -22.53 7.76 -0.04
CA ASP A 256 -22.75 6.69 -1.03
C ASP A 256 -21.94 7.00 -2.29
N PHE A 257 -20.65 6.70 -2.25
CA PHE A 257 -19.82 6.70 -3.46
C PHE A 257 -19.96 5.36 -4.17
N SER A 258 -20.07 5.39 -5.50
CA SER A 258 -19.90 4.16 -6.29
C SER A 258 -18.53 3.55 -6.01
N GLU A 259 -18.49 2.24 -5.83
CA GLU A 259 -17.25 1.51 -5.54
C GLU A 259 -16.18 1.78 -6.59
N ALA A 260 -16.59 1.92 -7.86
CA ALA A 260 -15.71 2.18 -8.99
C ALA A 260 -14.98 3.52 -8.83
N TRP A 261 -15.70 4.58 -8.46
CA TRP A 261 -15.10 5.90 -8.25
C TRP A 261 -14.17 5.92 -7.05
N PHE A 262 -14.55 5.28 -5.94
CA PHE A 262 -13.69 5.21 -4.75
C PHE A 262 -12.42 4.38 -5.00
N THR A 263 -12.53 3.29 -5.76
CA THR A 263 -11.42 2.45 -6.21
C THR A 263 -10.45 3.27 -7.06
N VAL A 264 -10.95 3.92 -8.11
CA VAL A 264 -10.12 4.77 -8.99
C VAL A 264 -9.48 5.91 -8.20
N PHE A 265 -10.23 6.58 -7.30
CA PHE A 265 -9.69 7.64 -6.45
C PHE A 265 -8.53 7.15 -5.56
N SER A 266 -8.72 6.02 -4.87
CA SER A 266 -7.70 5.42 -4.01
C SER A 266 -6.45 5.03 -4.79
N GLN A 267 -6.63 4.44 -5.97
CA GLN A 267 -5.54 4.05 -6.85
C GLN A 267 -4.80 5.28 -7.42
N LEU A 268 -5.52 6.33 -7.81
CA LEU A 268 -4.94 7.58 -8.31
C LEU A 268 -4.06 8.28 -7.27
N GLY A 269 -4.47 8.30 -6.00
CA GLY A 269 -3.65 8.87 -4.91
C GLY A 269 -2.29 8.17 -4.76
N LEU A 270 -2.28 6.84 -4.89
CA LEU A 270 -1.03 6.05 -4.91
C LEU A 270 -0.23 6.23 -6.19
N MET A 271 -0.88 6.22 -7.36
CA MET A 271 -0.21 6.47 -8.65
C MET A 271 0.48 7.82 -8.65
N LEU A 272 -0.17 8.87 -8.16
CA LEU A 272 0.41 10.21 -8.06
C LEU A 272 1.63 10.21 -7.12
N THR A 273 1.56 9.47 -6.02
CA THR A 273 2.68 9.30 -5.09
C THR A 273 3.86 8.58 -5.76
N PHE A 274 3.62 7.46 -6.45
CA PHE A 274 4.67 6.74 -7.18
C PHE A 274 5.25 7.56 -8.33
N LEU A 275 4.40 8.27 -9.07
CA LEU A 275 4.84 9.20 -10.11
C LEU A 275 5.75 10.27 -9.52
N ARG A 276 5.38 10.86 -8.38
CA ARG A 276 6.23 11.85 -7.70
C ARG A 276 7.56 11.24 -7.24
N MET A 277 7.56 10.01 -6.71
CA MET A 277 8.78 9.30 -6.34
C MET A 277 9.71 9.12 -7.55
N LEU A 278 9.16 8.64 -8.66
CA LEU A 278 9.91 8.37 -9.88
C LEU A 278 10.46 9.67 -10.48
N CYS A 279 9.65 10.72 -10.62
CA CYS A 279 10.10 12.01 -11.14
C CYS A 279 11.21 12.61 -10.29
N ARG A 280 11.11 12.58 -8.95
CA ARG A 280 12.18 13.04 -8.04
C ARG A 280 13.47 12.26 -8.26
N ARG A 281 13.36 10.93 -8.40
CA ARG A 281 14.51 10.04 -8.61
C ARG A 281 15.20 10.25 -9.97
N TRP A 282 14.43 10.65 -10.97
CA TRP A 282 14.93 11.07 -12.28
C TRP A 282 15.63 12.44 -12.25
N GLU A 283 15.11 13.40 -11.48
CA GLU A 283 15.74 14.71 -11.28
C GLU A 283 17.04 14.61 -10.48
N ARG A 284 17.05 13.80 -9.42
CA ARG A 284 18.18 13.67 -8.49
C ARG A 284 18.32 12.24 -8.02
N THR A 285 19.38 11.56 -8.46
CA THR A 285 19.71 10.18 -8.07
C THR A 285 19.79 9.99 -6.57
N GLU A 286 20.32 10.99 -5.87
CA GLU A 286 20.52 10.96 -4.42
C GLU A 286 19.35 11.54 -3.62
N SER A 287 18.22 11.85 -4.27
CA SER A 287 17.03 12.29 -3.53
C SER A 287 16.36 11.16 -2.77
N HIS A 288 15.69 11.52 -1.68
CA HIS A 288 14.74 10.62 -1.04
C HIS A 288 13.60 10.32 -2.01
N LEU A 289 13.07 9.10 -1.94
CA LEU A 289 11.92 8.68 -2.76
C LEU A 289 10.77 9.67 -2.58
N LEU A 290 10.47 10.04 -1.33
CA LEU A 290 9.50 11.07 -1.02
C LEU A 290 10.15 12.26 -0.31
N GLY A 291 9.61 13.44 -0.59
CA GLY A 291 9.86 14.62 0.22
C GLY A 291 9.10 14.51 1.53
N LYS A 292 9.61 15.17 2.57
CA LYS A 292 9.00 15.16 3.91
C LYS A 292 7.56 15.68 3.90
N THR A 293 7.30 16.77 3.18
CA THR A 293 5.95 17.35 3.00
C THR A 293 4.98 16.37 2.35
N TRP A 294 5.37 15.78 1.21
CA TRP A 294 4.53 14.81 0.49
C TRP A 294 4.30 13.55 1.31
N ALA A 295 5.34 13.05 1.97
CA ALA A 295 5.23 11.89 2.85
C ALA A 295 4.24 12.13 3.98
N THR A 296 4.29 13.28 4.66
CA THR A 296 3.34 13.62 5.73
C THR A 296 1.92 13.78 5.20
N GLY A 297 1.74 14.52 4.09
CA GLY A 297 0.42 14.66 3.47
C GLY A 297 -0.16 13.32 3.04
N PHE A 298 0.66 12.46 2.44
CA PHE A 298 0.25 11.13 2.01
C PHE A 298 -0.04 10.20 3.20
N PHE A 299 0.73 10.25 4.28
CA PHE A 299 0.43 9.53 5.51
C PHE A 299 -0.91 9.96 6.10
N ILE A 300 -1.16 11.27 6.24
CA ILE A 300 -2.43 11.80 6.75
C ILE A 300 -3.59 11.35 5.85
N TRP A 301 -3.42 11.42 4.53
CA TRP A 301 -4.41 10.95 3.58
C TRP A 301 -4.74 9.46 3.75
N ILE A 302 -3.74 8.59 3.96
CA ILE A 302 -3.97 7.17 4.27
C ILE A 302 -4.76 7.01 5.57
N GLN A 303 -4.42 7.75 6.63
CA GLN A 303 -5.16 7.69 7.90
C GLN A 303 -6.63 8.11 7.74
N VAL A 304 -6.89 9.16 6.95
CA VAL A 304 -8.24 9.60 6.61
C VAL A 304 -9.00 8.54 5.81
N LEU A 305 -8.37 7.89 4.83
CA LEU A 305 -9.00 6.82 4.07
C LEU A 305 -9.34 5.61 4.96
N LEU A 306 -8.38 5.17 5.78
CA LEU A 306 -8.58 4.07 6.73
C LEU A 306 -9.77 4.35 7.62
N LEU A 307 -9.80 5.53 8.25
CA LEU A 307 -10.90 5.93 9.10
C LEU A 307 -12.23 6.02 8.31
N GLY A 308 -12.24 6.68 7.16
CA GLY A 308 -13.44 6.91 6.37
C GLY A 308 -14.10 5.64 5.83
N THR A 309 -13.31 4.62 5.52
CA THR A 309 -13.83 3.30 5.12
C THR A 309 -14.22 2.42 6.29
N ALA A 310 -13.55 2.56 7.44
CA ALA A 310 -13.84 1.70 8.60
C ALA A 310 -15.08 2.17 9.38
N LEU A 311 -15.33 3.48 9.48
CA LEU A 311 -16.42 4.02 10.30
C LEU A 311 -17.82 3.50 9.91
N PRO A 312 -18.21 3.44 8.62
CA PRO A 312 -19.54 2.97 8.25
C PRO A 312 -19.75 1.48 8.50
N GLU A 313 -18.68 0.68 8.43
CA GLU A 313 -18.71 -0.76 8.69
C GLU A 313 -18.89 -1.12 10.18
N ILE A 314 -18.68 -0.15 11.07
CA ILE A 314 -18.95 -0.33 12.51
C ILE A 314 -20.46 -0.47 12.74
N GLY A 315 -21.27 0.41 12.15
CA GLY A 315 -22.72 0.41 12.33
C GLY A 315 -23.39 -0.84 11.76
N THR A 316 -22.93 -1.31 10.60
CA THR A 316 -23.41 -2.56 9.97
C THR A 316 -22.90 -3.82 10.67
N GLY A 317 -21.89 -3.69 11.53
CA GLY A 317 -21.18 -4.79 12.16
C GLY A 317 -20.32 -5.61 11.20
N GLY A 318 -20.07 -5.12 9.97
CA GLY A 318 -19.24 -5.80 8.97
C GLY A 318 -17.76 -5.87 9.35
N LEU A 319 -17.34 -5.04 10.30
CA LEU A 319 -16.00 -5.01 10.87
C LEU A 319 -15.69 -6.19 11.81
N PHE A 320 -16.71 -6.81 12.40
CA PHE A 320 -16.55 -7.78 13.49
C PHE A 320 -16.42 -9.22 12.96
N PRO A 321 -15.32 -9.95 13.28
CA PRO A 321 -15.11 -11.32 12.80
C PRO A 321 -16.23 -12.30 13.13
N SER A 322 -16.79 -12.23 14.34
CA SER A 322 -17.94 -13.01 14.81
C SER A 322 -19.14 -12.95 13.85
N ARG A 323 -19.42 -11.75 13.31
CA ARG A 323 -20.49 -11.54 12.32
C ARG A 323 -20.10 -12.00 10.92
N GLY A 324 -18.81 -11.93 10.58
CA GLY A 324 -18.28 -12.51 9.35
C GLY A 324 -18.49 -14.03 9.28
N MET A 325 -18.33 -14.73 10.41
CA MET A 325 -18.53 -16.18 10.49
C MET A 325 -20.00 -16.60 10.36
N GLY A 326 -20.93 -15.79 10.91
CA GLY A 326 -22.38 -15.98 10.71
C GLY A 326 -22.83 -15.82 9.25
N ARG A 327 -22.09 -15.05 8.43
CA ARG A 327 -22.33 -15.00 6.96
C ARG A 327 -21.82 -16.24 6.22
N LEU A 328 -20.78 -16.90 6.74
CA LEU A 328 -20.17 -18.10 6.16
C LEU A 328 -21.00 -19.38 6.39
N ILE A 329 -21.75 -19.45 7.50
CA ILE A 329 -22.52 -20.63 7.90
C ILE A 329 -24.00 -20.25 8.09
N PRO A 330 -24.89 -20.54 7.12
CA PRO A 330 -26.29 -20.08 7.11
C PRO A 330 -27.15 -20.52 8.31
N MET A 331 -26.72 -21.54 9.05
CA MET A 331 -27.42 -22.08 10.22
C MET A 331 -26.95 -21.49 11.55
N MET A 332 -25.94 -20.60 11.56
CA MET A 332 -25.54 -19.91 12.78
C MET A 332 -26.43 -18.68 13.03
N PRO A 333 -26.94 -18.49 14.27
CA PRO A 333 -27.61 -17.25 14.65
C PRO A 333 -26.70 -16.04 14.42
N ASP A 334 -27.29 -14.88 14.10
CA ASP A 334 -26.59 -13.60 14.12
C ASP A 334 -26.02 -13.35 15.53
N ARG A 335 -24.75 -13.71 15.73
CA ARG A 335 -24.06 -13.57 17.01
C ARG A 335 -23.67 -12.11 17.20
N ALA A 336 -24.00 -11.55 18.36
CA ALA A 336 -23.53 -10.21 18.72
C ALA A 336 -21.98 -10.19 18.77
N PRO A 337 -21.34 -9.08 18.38
CA PRO A 337 -19.89 -8.93 18.48
C PRO A 337 -19.37 -9.19 19.88
N GLU A 338 -18.26 -9.89 19.99
CA GLU A 338 -17.63 -10.11 21.30
C GLU A 338 -16.89 -8.83 21.72
N LYS A 339 -17.00 -8.46 23.00
CA LYS A 339 -16.36 -7.25 23.55
C LYS A 339 -14.86 -7.17 23.28
N PHE A 340 -14.20 -8.32 23.23
CA PHE A 340 -12.77 -8.44 22.92
C PHE A 340 -12.43 -8.09 21.46
N GLU A 341 -13.37 -8.23 20.52
CA GLU A 341 -13.15 -7.87 19.12
C GLU A 341 -12.93 -6.36 18.97
N ALA A 342 -13.69 -5.53 19.71
CA ALA A 342 -13.49 -4.09 19.74
C ALA A 342 -12.08 -3.69 20.22
N VAL A 343 -11.60 -4.37 21.26
CA VAL A 343 -10.25 -4.19 21.80
C VAL A 343 -9.18 -4.56 20.77
N TRP A 344 -9.33 -5.72 20.11
CA TRP A 344 -8.40 -6.16 19.06
C TRP A 344 -8.38 -5.24 17.85
N LEU A 345 -9.54 -4.87 17.33
CA LEU A 345 -9.66 -3.98 16.17
C LEU A 345 -8.98 -2.64 16.46
N SER A 346 -9.23 -2.08 17.65
CA SER A 346 -8.52 -0.88 18.13
C SER A 346 -7.00 -1.09 18.15
N GLY A 347 -6.52 -2.18 18.75
CA GLY A 347 -5.09 -2.50 18.82
C GLY A 347 -4.42 -2.67 17.44
N ILE A 348 -5.10 -3.37 16.52
CA ILE A 348 -4.63 -3.61 15.15
C ILE A 348 -4.55 -2.29 14.37
N TYR A 349 -5.54 -1.40 14.52
CA TYR A 349 -5.49 -0.09 13.89
C TYR A 349 -4.26 0.71 14.35
N GLY A 350 -4.03 0.76 15.67
CA GLY A 350 -2.86 1.42 16.24
C GLY A 350 -1.53 0.82 15.76
N LEU A 351 -1.44 -0.52 15.73
CA LEU A 351 -0.28 -1.24 15.19
C LEU A 351 -0.04 -0.91 13.71
N PHE A 352 -1.10 -0.91 12.91
CA PHE A 352 -0.99 -0.62 11.49
C PHE A 352 -0.50 0.80 11.23
N SER A 353 -1.03 1.78 11.95
CA SER A 353 -0.58 3.18 11.90
C SER A 353 0.89 3.32 12.31
N LEU A 354 1.34 2.56 13.31
CA LEU A 354 2.74 2.51 13.72
C LEU A 354 3.66 1.93 12.63
N VAL A 355 3.27 0.80 12.03
CA VAL A 355 4.05 0.15 10.95
C VAL A 355 4.17 1.06 9.73
N LEU A 356 3.06 1.71 9.33
CA LEU A 356 3.09 2.72 8.27
C LEU A 356 4.06 3.85 8.63
N LEU A 357 3.96 4.39 9.84
CA LEU A 357 4.81 5.49 10.29
C LEU A 357 6.30 5.10 10.22
N TYR A 358 6.67 3.89 10.65
CA TYR A 358 8.05 3.38 10.51
C TYR A 358 8.48 3.27 9.05
N GLY A 359 7.59 2.81 8.16
CA GLY A 359 7.83 2.79 6.72
C GLY A 359 8.13 4.18 6.16
N PHE A 360 7.33 5.20 6.51
CA PHE A 360 7.57 6.58 6.08
C PHE A 360 8.86 7.16 6.68
N ALA A 361 9.18 6.87 7.95
CA ALA A 361 10.43 7.26 8.57
C ALA A 361 11.65 6.72 7.81
N LEU A 362 11.62 5.44 7.38
CA LEU A 362 12.68 4.85 6.55
C LEU A 362 12.85 5.55 5.19
N MET A 363 11.76 6.06 4.61
CA MET A 363 11.77 6.73 3.32
C MET A 363 12.28 8.18 3.38
N VAL A 364 11.98 8.90 4.46
CA VAL A 364 12.26 10.35 4.55
C VAL A 364 13.48 10.73 5.37
N THR A 365 13.99 9.84 6.22
CA THR A 365 15.11 10.11 7.10
C THR A 365 16.46 10.03 6.37
N PRO A 366 17.29 11.09 6.47
CA PRO A 366 18.59 11.13 5.80
C PRO A 366 19.60 10.20 6.46
N SER A 367 20.55 9.69 5.67
CA SER A 367 21.77 9.08 6.19
C SER A 367 22.77 10.15 6.65
N PRO A 368 23.71 9.82 7.55
CA PRO A 368 24.76 10.74 8.00
C PRO A 368 25.53 11.38 6.82
N ASP A 369 25.90 10.59 5.82
CA ASP A 369 26.59 11.07 4.62
C ASP A 369 25.78 12.11 3.84
N ARG A 370 24.46 11.90 3.75
CA ARG A 370 23.56 12.82 3.06
C ARG A 370 23.36 14.11 3.86
N GLN A 371 23.35 14.03 5.19
CA GLN A 371 23.33 15.22 6.05
C GLN A 371 24.61 16.04 5.85
N LEU A 372 25.79 15.39 5.86
CA LEU A 372 27.08 16.04 5.61
C LEU A 372 27.13 16.69 4.22
N ALA A 373 26.71 15.98 3.17
CA ALA A 373 26.62 16.53 1.82
C ALA A 373 25.59 17.67 1.70
N GLY A 374 24.55 17.65 2.53
CA GLY A 374 23.61 18.76 2.68
C GLY A 374 24.27 20.00 3.28
N TRP A 375 25.00 19.82 4.37
CA TRP A 375 25.70 20.90 5.07
C TRP A 375 26.78 21.54 4.20
N ARG A 376 27.61 20.73 3.52
CA ARG A 376 28.60 21.25 2.56
C ARG A 376 27.96 22.13 1.48
N ARG A 377 26.78 21.74 0.97
CA ARG A 377 26.05 22.55 -0.02
C ARG A 377 25.47 23.82 0.60
N ALA A 378 25.00 23.77 1.84
CA ALA A 378 24.47 24.95 2.54
C ALA A 378 25.57 25.98 2.79
N VAL A 379 26.74 25.54 3.28
CA VAL A 379 27.92 26.38 3.50
C VAL A 379 28.37 27.05 2.19
N LYS A 380 28.50 26.28 1.10
CA LYS A 380 28.82 26.83 -0.24
C LYS A 380 27.80 27.83 -0.78
N GLN A 381 26.57 27.80 -0.28
CA GLN A 381 25.51 28.74 -0.65
C GLN A 381 25.37 29.90 0.36
N GLY A 382 26.31 30.05 1.29
CA GLY A 382 26.27 31.07 2.34
C GLY A 382 25.13 30.88 3.35
N ARG A 383 24.61 29.66 3.50
CA ARG A 383 23.48 29.35 4.39
C ARG A 383 23.99 28.77 5.70
N SER A 384 23.55 29.36 6.81
CA SER A 384 23.85 28.90 8.17
C SER A 384 22.98 27.74 8.65
N ARG A 385 21.96 27.33 7.88
CA ARG A 385 21.00 26.28 8.25
C ARG A 385 20.56 25.45 7.04
N LEU A 386 20.26 24.17 7.29
CA LEU A 386 19.60 23.31 6.31
C LEU A 386 18.12 23.70 6.16
N PRO A 387 17.58 23.73 4.93
CA PRO A 387 16.15 23.93 4.71
C PRO A 387 15.32 22.85 5.41
N TRP A 388 14.30 23.25 6.18
CA TRP A 388 13.53 22.34 7.05
C TRP A 388 12.88 21.15 6.33
N SER A 389 12.40 21.35 5.10
CA SER A 389 11.80 20.30 4.27
C SER A 389 12.81 19.61 3.33
N GLY A 390 14.08 20.03 3.33
CA GLY A 390 15.11 19.51 2.46
C GLY A 390 15.48 18.06 2.79
N ASP A 391 15.87 17.28 1.79
CA ASP A 391 16.18 15.84 1.97
C ASP A 391 17.27 15.60 3.03
N ALA A 392 18.27 16.48 3.12
CA ALA A 392 19.35 16.40 4.09
C ALA A 392 18.98 16.85 5.52
N ALA A 393 17.87 17.57 5.69
CA ALA A 393 17.40 17.95 7.02
C ALA A 393 16.79 16.75 7.74
N THR A 394 16.69 16.84 9.07
CA THR A 394 16.03 15.83 9.87
C THR A 394 14.55 15.66 9.56
N SER A 395 14.04 14.45 9.73
CA SER A 395 12.61 14.13 9.70
C SER A 395 11.92 14.22 11.07
N PHE A 396 12.63 14.49 12.17
CA PHE A 396 12.12 14.36 13.54
C PHE A 396 10.77 15.05 13.79
N GLY A 397 10.64 16.32 13.38
CA GLY A 397 9.37 17.05 13.50
C GLY A 397 8.26 16.52 12.59
N TRP A 398 8.61 16.12 11.37
CA TRP A 398 7.64 15.56 10.40
C TRP A 398 7.08 14.21 10.87
N ILE A 399 7.93 13.38 11.48
CA ILE A 399 7.50 12.11 12.10
C ILE A 399 6.61 12.37 13.32
N GLY A 400 6.86 13.43 14.10
CA GLY A 400 5.96 13.86 15.17
C GLY A 400 4.56 14.23 14.65
N ILE A 401 4.48 14.98 13.54
CA ILE A 401 3.20 15.33 12.91
C ILE A 401 2.46 14.08 12.42
N MET A 402 3.16 13.14 11.79
CA MET A 402 2.59 11.86 11.38
C MET A 402 2.08 11.07 12.60
N ALA A 403 2.86 11.00 13.69
CA ALA A 403 2.45 10.31 14.91
C ALA A 403 1.18 10.90 15.51
N LEU A 404 1.07 12.24 15.56
CA LEU A 404 -0.13 12.94 16.03
C LEU A 404 -1.35 12.62 15.16
N ALA A 405 -1.20 12.65 13.84
CA ALA A 405 -2.29 12.30 12.92
C ALA A 405 -2.73 10.84 13.07
N GLY A 406 -1.77 9.91 13.16
CA GLY A 406 -2.05 8.49 13.38
C GLY A 406 -2.72 8.21 14.73
N ALA A 407 -2.28 8.89 15.80
CA ALA A 407 -2.89 8.79 17.13
C ALA A 407 -4.30 9.36 17.17
N THR A 408 -4.53 10.47 16.47
CA THR A 408 -5.87 11.06 16.35
C THR A 408 -6.81 10.12 15.62
N ALA A 409 -6.38 9.57 14.48
CA ALA A 409 -7.18 8.61 13.71
C ALA A 409 -7.44 7.33 14.51
N TRP A 410 -6.43 6.83 15.24
CA TRP A 410 -6.57 5.68 16.14
C TRP A 410 -7.60 5.95 17.24
N PHE A 411 -7.50 7.07 17.95
CA PHE A 411 -8.46 7.44 19.00
C PHE A 411 -9.89 7.57 18.46
N VAL A 412 -10.09 8.27 17.34
CA VAL A 412 -11.43 8.42 16.74
C VAL A 412 -12.00 7.08 16.32
N PHE A 413 -11.19 6.21 15.72
CA PHE A 413 -11.61 4.85 15.37
C PHE A 413 -12.02 4.07 16.63
N THR A 414 -11.18 4.06 17.66
CA THR A 414 -11.45 3.39 18.93
C THR A 414 -12.73 3.90 19.57
N GLN A 415 -12.89 5.22 19.67
CA GLN A 415 -14.09 5.84 20.22
C GLN A 415 -15.34 5.33 19.49
N ARG A 416 -15.33 5.32 18.15
CA ARG A 416 -16.50 4.93 17.36
C ARG A 416 -16.79 3.43 17.40
N VAL A 417 -15.77 2.58 17.53
CA VAL A 417 -15.97 1.13 17.70
C VAL A 417 -16.58 0.83 19.07
N VAL A 418 -16.04 1.47 20.11
CA VAL A 418 -16.44 1.22 21.51
C VAL A 418 -17.79 1.84 21.84
N GLU A 419 -18.05 3.06 21.42
CA GLU A 419 -19.30 3.80 21.66
C GLU A 419 -20.37 3.45 20.61
N SER A 420 -20.20 2.35 19.88
CA SER A 420 -21.19 1.88 18.92
C SER A 420 -22.39 1.25 19.61
N ASP A 421 -23.51 1.15 18.90
CA ASP A 421 -24.74 0.52 19.38
C ASP A 421 -24.54 -0.97 19.77
N TRP A 422 -23.43 -1.58 19.36
CA TRP A 422 -23.05 -2.95 19.74
C TRP A 422 -22.60 -3.08 21.20
N PHE A 423 -22.12 -2.00 21.83
CA PHE A 423 -21.62 -2.01 23.21
C PHE A 423 -22.26 -0.89 24.03
N PRO A 424 -23.58 -0.95 24.29
CA PRO A 424 -24.31 0.12 24.95
C PRO A 424 -23.76 0.39 26.35
N GLY A 425 -23.67 1.68 26.71
CA GLY A 425 -23.19 2.15 28.02
C GLY A 425 -21.66 2.18 28.18
N GLN A 426 -20.89 1.82 27.15
CA GLN A 426 -19.45 2.00 27.13
C GLN A 426 -19.09 3.38 26.60
N VAL A 427 -18.19 4.09 27.28
CA VAL A 427 -17.70 5.41 26.87
C VAL A 427 -16.18 5.38 26.93
N VAL A 428 -15.51 5.96 25.93
CA VAL A 428 -14.05 6.06 25.92
C VAL A 428 -13.64 7.37 26.62
N PRO A 429 -12.94 7.31 27.76
CA PRO A 429 -12.47 8.52 28.42
C PRO A 429 -11.50 9.32 27.54
N GLN A 430 -11.58 10.65 27.56
CA GLN A 430 -10.66 11.50 26.79
C GLN A 430 -9.18 11.30 27.19
N SER A 431 -8.91 10.83 28.42
CA SER A 431 -7.56 10.47 28.87
C SER A 431 -6.91 9.36 28.04
N VAL A 432 -7.71 8.50 27.39
CA VAL A 432 -7.23 7.46 26.46
C VAL A 432 -6.54 8.10 25.25
N ALA A 433 -7.04 9.25 24.76
CA ALA A 433 -6.41 9.98 23.66
C ALA A 433 -4.99 10.41 24.02
N GLY A 434 -4.78 10.94 25.23
CA GLY A 434 -3.47 11.33 25.73
C GLY A 434 -2.48 10.16 25.78
N TRP A 435 -2.94 8.98 26.22
CA TRP A 435 -2.13 7.76 26.22
C TRP A 435 -1.75 7.29 24.80
N MET A 436 -2.71 7.26 23.88
CA MET A 436 -2.46 6.85 22.48
C MET A 436 -1.49 7.80 21.78
N VAL A 437 -1.63 9.11 22.01
CA VAL A 437 -0.71 10.14 21.50
C VAL A 437 0.68 9.97 22.10
N GLY A 438 0.79 9.86 23.43
CA GLY A 438 2.05 9.68 24.12
C GLY A 438 2.79 8.42 23.65
N LEU A 439 2.05 7.31 23.50
CA LEU A 439 2.60 6.04 23.05
C LEU A 439 3.12 6.12 21.61
N LEU A 440 2.30 6.59 20.65
CA LEU A 440 2.74 6.67 19.26
C LEU A 440 3.89 7.66 19.09
N LEU A 441 3.90 8.79 19.80
CA LEU A 441 5.02 9.72 19.78
C LEU A 441 6.31 9.11 20.34
N ALA A 442 6.23 8.43 21.48
CA ALA A 442 7.38 7.75 22.08
C ALA A 442 7.99 6.73 21.10
N LEU A 443 7.15 5.88 20.51
CA LEU A 443 7.58 4.88 19.54
C LEU A 443 8.14 5.49 18.25
N ALA A 444 7.45 6.50 17.71
CA ALA A 444 7.85 7.21 16.51
C ALA A 444 9.20 7.92 16.67
N TRP A 445 9.37 8.67 17.76
CA TRP A 445 10.62 9.39 18.03
C TRP A 445 11.76 8.47 18.44
N GLY A 446 11.49 7.41 19.21
CA GLY A 446 12.48 6.39 19.51
C GLY A 446 13.02 5.73 18.24
N PHE A 447 12.12 5.30 17.35
CA PHE A 447 12.50 4.73 16.05
C PHE A 447 13.26 5.72 15.18
N GLN A 448 12.78 6.97 15.08
CA GLN A 448 13.44 8.02 14.31
C GLN A 448 14.85 8.34 14.83
N ALA A 449 15.01 8.44 16.15
CA ALA A 449 16.30 8.72 16.77
C ALA A 449 17.29 7.57 16.51
N LEU A 450 16.85 6.32 16.67
CA LEU A 450 17.65 5.14 16.36
C LEU A 450 18.08 5.13 14.89
N LEU A 451 17.15 5.39 13.98
CA LEU A 451 17.40 5.40 12.54
C LEU A 451 18.39 6.47 12.11
N GLU A 452 18.27 7.68 12.64
CA GLU A 452 19.11 8.81 12.23
C GLU A 452 20.50 8.77 12.89
N LEU A 453 20.60 8.32 14.15
CA LEU A 453 21.88 8.22 14.88
C LEU A 453 22.71 7.01 14.45
N HIS A 454 22.08 5.84 14.33
CA HIS A 454 22.79 4.56 14.15
C HIS A 454 22.57 3.94 12.76
N GLY A 455 21.72 4.55 11.93
CA GLY A 455 21.47 4.13 10.56
C GLY A 455 20.57 2.90 10.43
N ARG A 456 20.34 2.49 9.18
CA ARG A 456 19.39 1.43 8.82
C ARG A 456 19.79 0.04 9.32
N ARG A 457 21.09 -0.25 9.45
CA ARG A 457 21.58 -1.56 9.95
C ARG A 457 21.18 -1.76 11.42
N ALA A 458 21.36 -0.74 12.25
CA ALA A 458 20.96 -0.80 13.65
C ALA A 458 19.44 -0.96 13.79
N VAL A 459 18.66 -0.24 12.99
CA VAL A 459 17.20 -0.41 12.94
C VAL A 459 16.80 -1.82 12.53
N PHE A 460 17.46 -2.41 11.54
CA PHE A 460 17.20 -3.80 11.14
C PHE A 460 17.48 -4.79 12.28
N MET A 461 18.63 -4.64 12.97
CA MET A 461 18.95 -5.47 14.12
C MET A 461 17.96 -5.28 15.27
N ALA A 462 17.54 -4.05 15.56
CA ALA A 462 16.52 -3.76 16.57
C ALA A 462 15.15 -4.33 16.20
N ALA A 463 14.75 -4.27 14.91
CA ALA A 463 13.51 -4.88 14.44
C ALA A 463 13.49 -6.40 14.66
N ILE A 464 14.63 -7.07 14.53
CA ILE A 464 14.75 -8.50 14.84
C ILE A 464 14.76 -8.73 16.36
N LEU A 465 15.75 -8.16 17.07
CA LEU A 465 16.03 -8.50 18.46
C LEU A 465 15.02 -7.93 19.47
N VAL A 466 14.52 -6.73 19.22
CA VAL A 466 13.55 -6.05 20.09
C VAL A 466 12.14 -6.18 19.53
N GLY A 467 11.98 -6.20 18.20
CA GLY A 467 10.68 -6.37 17.56
C GLY A 467 10.18 -7.82 17.53
N ALA A 468 10.87 -8.68 16.77
CA ALA A 468 10.38 -10.02 16.42
C ALA A 468 10.70 -11.09 17.47
N VAL A 469 11.92 -11.12 18.00
CA VAL A 469 12.34 -12.16 18.96
C VAL A 469 11.46 -12.18 20.23
N PRO A 470 11.12 -11.05 20.87
CA PRO A 470 10.29 -11.10 22.08
C PRO A 470 8.86 -11.57 21.80
N LEU A 471 8.33 -11.27 20.61
CA LEU A 471 7.06 -11.82 20.14
C LEU A 471 7.12 -13.33 19.99
N MET A 472 8.16 -13.86 19.34
CA MET A 472 8.33 -15.29 19.14
C MET A 472 8.52 -16.04 20.46
N VAL A 473 9.42 -15.55 21.32
CA VAL A 473 9.68 -16.16 22.63
C VAL A 473 8.42 -16.14 23.49
N GLY A 474 7.72 -15.01 23.53
CA GLY A 474 6.48 -14.91 24.28
C GLY A 474 5.36 -15.79 23.74
N ALA A 475 5.22 -15.93 22.42
CA ALA A 475 4.26 -16.85 21.81
C ALA A 475 4.56 -18.32 22.16
N VAL A 476 5.84 -18.71 22.16
CA VAL A 476 6.27 -20.06 22.59
C VAL A 476 6.00 -20.26 24.09
N LEU A 477 6.31 -19.28 24.94
CA LEU A 477 6.03 -19.38 26.37
C LEU A 477 4.53 -19.51 26.65
N GLY A 478 3.69 -18.74 25.95
CA GLY A 478 2.24 -18.78 26.08
C GLY A 478 1.63 -20.10 25.59
N SER A 479 2.28 -20.82 24.67
CA SER A 479 1.79 -22.12 24.20
C SER A 479 2.19 -23.31 25.07
N ILE A 480 3.14 -23.15 26.01
CA ILE A 480 3.60 -24.23 26.89
C ILE A 480 2.54 -24.57 27.95
N SER A 481 2.06 -23.58 28.70
CA SER A 481 0.96 -23.75 29.66
C SER A 481 0.36 -22.41 30.09
N ASP A 482 -0.87 -22.45 30.60
CA ASP A 482 -1.58 -21.24 31.01
C ASP A 482 -0.88 -20.45 32.14
N SER A 483 -0.04 -21.13 32.93
CA SER A 483 0.74 -20.52 34.00
C SER A 483 1.86 -19.58 33.50
N TRP A 484 2.31 -19.76 32.25
CA TRP A 484 3.38 -18.94 31.65
C TRP A 484 2.85 -17.67 30.97
N TRP A 485 1.53 -17.50 30.83
CA TRP A 485 0.93 -16.33 30.21
C TRP A 485 1.38 -14.98 30.79
N PRO A 486 1.48 -14.78 32.13
CA PRO A 486 2.01 -13.54 32.68
C PRO A 486 3.42 -13.22 32.16
N THR A 487 4.31 -14.22 32.19
CA THR A 487 5.70 -14.09 31.72
C THR A 487 5.73 -13.83 30.22
N ALA A 488 4.94 -14.57 29.44
CA ALA A 488 4.79 -14.38 28.01
C ALA A 488 4.36 -12.94 27.69
N VAL A 489 3.36 -12.41 28.39
CA VAL A 489 2.88 -11.03 28.21
C VAL A 489 3.99 -10.00 28.47
N TRP A 490 4.79 -10.18 29.54
CA TRP A 490 5.91 -9.30 29.84
C TRP A 490 7.00 -9.33 28.77
N VAL A 491 7.35 -10.52 28.28
CA VAL A 491 8.35 -10.70 27.21
C VAL A 491 7.84 -10.09 25.90
N MET A 492 6.60 -10.40 25.50
CA MET A 492 5.97 -9.82 24.30
C MET A 492 5.86 -8.29 24.39
N GLY A 493 5.62 -7.75 25.59
CA GLY A 493 5.53 -6.30 25.84
C GLY A 493 6.82 -5.53 25.53
N ALA A 494 7.98 -6.21 25.55
CA ALA A 494 9.25 -5.60 25.15
C ALA A 494 9.26 -5.18 23.68
N SER A 495 8.40 -5.79 22.85
CA SER A 495 8.26 -5.43 21.45
C SER A 495 7.42 -4.17 21.28
N PRO A 496 7.93 -3.14 20.58
CA PRO A 496 7.15 -1.95 20.22
C PRO A 496 5.85 -2.26 19.48
N MET A 497 5.79 -3.41 18.78
CA MET A 497 4.65 -3.82 17.97
C MET A 497 3.46 -4.30 18.84
N THR A 498 3.69 -4.74 20.08
CA THR A 498 2.59 -5.20 20.95
C THR A 498 1.94 -4.06 21.71
N LEU A 499 2.64 -2.94 21.90
CA LEU A 499 2.17 -1.85 22.74
C LEU A 499 0.84 -1.24 22.28
N PRO A 500 0.55 -1.06 20.97
CA PRO A 500 -0.78 -0.61 20.56
C PRO A 500 -1.90 -1.58 20.95
N VAL A 501 -1.65 -2.89 20.86
CA VAL A 501 -2.61 -3.93 21.28
C VAL A 501 -2.78 -3.96 22.80
N TYR A 502 -1.68 -3.83 23.54
CA TYR A 502 -1.71 -3.78 25.00
C TYR A 502 -2.36 -2.51 25.51
N ALA A 503 -2.16 -1.37 24.85
CA ALA A 503 -2.82 -0.12 25.18
C ALA A 503 -4.33 -0.24 24.98
N ALA A 504 -4.77 -0.82 23.87
CA ALA A 504 -6.19 -1.10 23.67
C ALA A 504 -6.75 -2.02 24.77
N GLY A 505 -6.06 -3.13 25.10
CA GLY A 505 -6.52 -4.08 26.11
C GLY A 505 -6.46 -3.59 27.56
N SER A 506 -5.64 -2.59 27.85
CA SER A 506 -5.52 -2.02 29.20
C SER A 506 -6.38 -0.78 29.43
N LEU A 507 -6.58 0.04 28.38
CA LEU A 507 -7.34 1.28 28.47
C LEU A 507 -8.83 1.07 28.24
N LEU A 508 -9.22 0.08 27.43
CA LEU A 508 -10.61 -0.22 27.12
C LEU A 508 -11.09 -1.32 28.07
N GLN A 509 -11.73 -0.92 29.19
CA GLN A 509 -12.28 -1.83 30.22
C GLN A 509 -13.51 -2.64 29.75
N ILE A 510 -13.68 -2.81 28.44
CA ILE A 510 -14.88 -3.37 27.83
C ILE A 510 -14.82 -4.90 27.82
N ALA A 511 -13.63 -5.47 27.62
CA ALA A 511 -13.42 -6.90 27.64
C ALA A 511 -12.72 -7.31 28.93
N GLU A 512 -13.29 -8.28 29.64
CA GLU A 512 -12.57 -8.95 30.72
C GLU A 512 -11.42 -9.73 30.10
N LEU A 513 -10.20 -9.27 30.36
CA LEU A 513 -9.00 -10.04 30.03
C LEU A 513 -9.02 -11.36 30.81
N PRO A 514 -8.53 -12.48 30.22
CA PRO A 514 -8.41 -13.72 30.95
C PRO A 514 -7.67 -13.52 32.28
N ALA A 515 -8.12 -14.19 33.35
CA ALA A 515 -7.61 -13.96 34.70
C ALA A 515 -6.08 -14.08 34.82
N SER A 516 -5.48 -14.96 33.99
CA SER A 516 -4.03 -15.14 33.88
C SER A 516 -3.28 -13.89 33.40
N VAL A 517 -3.90 -13.04 32.57
CA VAL A 517 -3.26 -11.89 31.93
C VAL A 517 -3.84 -10.53 32.36
N ALA A 518 -4.99 -10.51 33.04
CA ALA A 518 -5.70 -9.29 33.44
C ALA A 518 -4.84 -8.29 34.22
N ARG A 519 -3.92 -8.78 35.06
CA ARG A 519 -2.96 -7.92 35.79
C ARG A 519 -1.66 -7.67 35.02
N ALA A 520 -1.25 -8.60 34.16
CA ALA A 520 0.03 -8.54 33.46
C ALA A 520 0.00 -7.53 32.31
N VAL A 521 -1.06 -7.51 31.50
CA VAL A 521 -1.15 -6.65 30.30
C VAL A 521 -1.08 -5.16 30.64
N PRO A 522 -1.88 -4.62 31.58
CA PRO A 522 -1.81 -3.18 31.91
C PRO A 522 -0.46 -2.76 32.49
N ARG A 523 0.13 -3.61 33.35
CA ARG A 523 1.43 -3.33 33.97
C ARG A 523 2.57 -3.37 32.96
N ALA A 524 2.58 -4.37 32.08
CA ALA A 524 3.54 -4.47 30.99
C ALA A 524 3.39 -3.29 30.03
N CYS A 525 2.16 -2.91 29.65
CA CYS A 525 1.89 -1.76 28.79
C CYS A 525 2.47 -0.46 29.38
N ALA A 526 2.16 -0.18 30.65
CA ALA A 526 2.63 1.03 31.32
C ALA A 526 4.16 1.05 31.45
N PHE A 527 4.77 -0.06 31.88
CA PHE A 527 6.22 -0.17 32.04
C PHE A 527 6.95 0.03 30.70
N TRP A 528 6.59 -0.74 29.68
CA TRP A 528 7.26 -0.69 28.38
C TRP A 528 6.95 0.60 27.62
N GLY A 529 5.75 1.15 27.78
CA GLY A 529 5.38 2.47 27.26
C GLY A 529 6.22 3.59 27.91
N MET A 530 6.43 3.54 29.22
CA MET A 530 7.30 4.47 29.94
C MET A 530 8.76 4.33 29.51
N LEU A 531 9.26 3.10 29.38
CA LEU A 531 10.61 2.85 28.89
C LEU A 531 10.81 3.38 27.46
N ALA A 532 9.83 3.17 26.58
CA ALA A 532 9.84 3.73 25.24
C ALA A 532 9.85 5.27 25.28
N GLY A 533 9.10 5.89 26.20
CA GLY A 533 9.12 7.32 26.44
C GLY A 533 10.50 7.84 26.84
N PHE A 534 11.15 7.19 27.81
CA PHE A 534 12.52 7.54 28.22
C PHE A 534 13.52 7.36 27.08
N ALA A 535 13.45 6.25 26.33
CA ALA A 535 14.29 6.01 25.18
C ALA A 535 14.10 7.08 24.09
N ALA A 536 12.86 7.53 23.86
CA ALA A 536 12.54 8.59 22.91
C ALA A 536 13.12 9.94 23.33
N VAL A 537 13.00 10.32 24.61
CA VAL A 537 13.57 11.56 25.16
C VAL A 537 15.09 11.52 25.08
N TRP A 538 15.71 10.43 25.54
CA TRP A 538 17.16 10.25 25.46
C TRP A 538 17.65 10.29 24.01
N GLY A 539 16.95 9.63 23.09
CA GLY A 539 17.21 9.66 21.66
C GLY A 539 17.11 11.07 21.09
N ALA A 540 16.07 11.83 21.43
CA ALA A 540 15.87 13.20 20.99
C ALA A 540 16.98 14.15 21.48
N VAL A 541 17.40 14.02 22.73
CA VAL A 541 18.51 14.80 23.31
C VAL A 541 19.83 14.47 22.61
N SER A 542 20.12 13.17 22.44
CA SER A 542 21.34 12.69 21.78
C SER A 542 21.41 13.15 20.32
N LEU A 543 20.28 13.10 19.62
CA LEU A 543 20.11 13.56 18.24
C LEU A 543 20.32 15.07 18.11
N ARG A 544 19.79 15.87 19.04
CA ARG A 544 20.02 17.31 19.06
C ARG A 544 21.51 17.62 19.26
N ALA A 545 22.16 16.97 20.20
CA ALA A 545 23.59 17.15 20.47
C ALA A 545 24.46 16.76 19.26
N SER A 546 24.18 15.61 18.64
CA SER A 546 24.88 15.13 17.44
C SER A 546 24.80 16.14 16.28
N ARG A 547 23.61 16.70 16.04
CA ARG A 547 23.41 17.70 14.98
C ARG A 547 24.10 19.02 15.25
N GLN A 548 24.08 19.48 16.51
CA GLN A 548 24.77 20.72 16.88
C GLN A 548 26.27 20.59 16.64
N ARG A 549 26.87 19.45 17.02
CA ARG A 549 28.29 19.16 16.72
C ARG A 549 28.56 19.15 15.21
N MET A 550 27.71 18.50 14.42
CA MET A 550 27.88 18.47 12.96
C MET A 550 27.78 19.88 12.34
N ALA A 551 26.83 20.70 12.79
CA ALA A 551 26.68 22.07 12.31
C ALA A 551 27.90 22.94 12.65
N GLN A 552 28.41 22.85 13.88
CA GLN A 552 29.59 23.58 14.33
C GLN A 552 30.82 23.25 13.47
N ILE A 553 31.14 21.96 13.34
CA ILE A 553 32.30 21.49 12.55
C ILE A 553 32.24 22.00 11.12
N MET A 554 31.05 21.98 10.50
CA MET A 554 30.88 22.39 9.09
C MET A 554 30.98 23.90 8.90
N LEU A 555 30.46 24.70 9.84
CA LEU A 555 30.55 26.16 9.78
C LEU A 555 31.98 26.64 10.01
N GLU A 556 32.67 26.10 11.01
CA GLU A 556 34.09 26.41 11.28
C GLU A 556 35.01 26.02 10.11
N SER A 557 34.71 24.92 9.41
CA SER A 557 35.47 24.53 8.22
C SER A 557 35.23 25.46 7.03
N GLY A 558 34.05 26.09 6.94
CA GLY A 558 33.69 26.99 5.85
C GLY A 558 34.18 28.43 6.03
N GLU A 559 34.52 28.84 7.25
CA GLU A 559 35.14 30.14 7.52
C GLU A 559 36.65 30.16 7.24
N LYS A 560 37.27 28.98 7.10
CA LYS A 560 38.71 28.81 6.82
C LYS A 560 39.04 28.68 5.33
N GLU A 561 38.04 28.47 4.47
CA GLU A 561 38.14 28.51 3.00
C GLU A 561 37.68 29.88 2.49
#